data_AF-A0A0A2AZ15-F1
#
_entry.id   AF-A0A0A2AZ15-F1
#
_cell.length_a   1.000
_cell.length_b   1.000
_cell.length_c   1.000
_cell.angle_alpha   90.00
_cell.angle_beta   90.00
_cell.angle_gamma   90.00
#
_symmetry.space_group_name_H-M   'P 1'
#
loop_
_entity.id
_entity.type
_entity.pdbx_description
1 polymer ?
#
loop_
_entity_poly.entity_id
_entity_poly.type
_entity_poly.pdbx_seq_one_letter_code
_entity_poly.pdbx_strand_id
1 'polypeptide(L)'
;MIYNKKFINKDFLLFRLDFVKNYGAAFNIFSGNRIFLSLISIIFSILLIYLIYRKNTLNQLDLFAYSFILGGTIGNGIDRILKGFVIDFINLNIINFPVFNIADISINVGFIFLIYRIFRNKQ
;
A
#
# COMPACT_ATOMS: atom_id res chain seq x y z
N MET A 1 -8.72 -2.94 25.80
CA MET A 1 -9.99 -2.25 26.10
C MET A 1 -10.95 -2.57 24.98
N ILE A 2 -12.10 -3.14 25.35
CA ILE A 2 -13.05 -3.86 24.49
C ILE A 2 -13.74 -2.87 23.53
N TYR A 3 -13.59 -3.04 22.21
CA TYR A 3 -14.52 -2.43 21.25
C TYR A 3 -15.61 -3.43 20.90
N ASN A 4 -16.61 -3.49 21.78
CA ASN A 4 -17.88 -4.14 21.49
C ASN A 4 -18.74 -3.14 20.69
N LYS A 5 -18.81 -3.34 19.37
CA LYS A 5 -19.91 -2.85 18.55
C LYS A 5 -20.17 -3.88 17.45
N LYS A 6 -21.06 -4.84 17.75
CA LYS A 6 -21.88 -5.51 16.74
C LYS A 6 -22.63 -4.44 15.97
N PHE A 7 -22.11 -4.02 14.82
CA PHE A 7 -22.87 -3.24 13.85
C PHE A 7 -22.57 -3.80 12.45
N ILE A 8 -23.55 -4.58 11.98
CA ILE A 8 -23.78 -5.06 10.61
C ILE A 8 -23.11 -6.40 10.27
N ASN A 9 -23.97 -7.40 10.01
CA ASN A 9 -23.70 -8.64 9.26
C ASN A 9 -23.03 -8.34 7.90
N LYS A 10 -21.73 -8.07 7.89
CA LYS A 10 -20.88 -7.99 6.68
C LYS A 10 -19.56 -8.73 6.87
N ASP A 11 -19.56 -9.77 7.71
CA ASP A 11 -18.47 -10.73 7.75
C ASP A 11 -18.59 -11.61 6.50
N PHE A 12 -17.87 -11.26 5.43
CA PHE A 12 -17.70 -12.19 4.33
C PHE A 12 -16.94 -13.42 4.86
N LEU A 13 -17.14 -14.57 4.21
CA LEU A 13 -16.49 -15.82 4.62
C LEU A 13 -14.96 -15.68 4.78
N LEU A 14 -14.33 -14.86 3.92
CA LEU A 14 -12.88 -14.71 3.87
C LEU A 14 -12.35 -13.44 4.57
N PHE A 15 -13.15 -12.38 4.64
CA PHE A 15 -12.71 -11.08 5.19
C PHE A 15 -13.89 -10.27 5.73
N ARG A 16 -13.59 -9.27 6.55
CA ARG A 16 -14.53 -8.25 6.98
C ARG A 16 -13.96 -6.86 6.73
N LEU A 17 -14.85 -5.87 6.78
CA LEU A 17 -14.48 -4.47 6.65
C LEU A 17 -14.43 -3.83 8.04
N ASP A 18 -13.23 -3.51 8.50
CA ASP A 18 -13.00 -2.78 9.75
C ASP A 18 -12.62 -1.32 9.44
N PHE A 19 -12.63 -0.45 10.44
CA PHE A 19 -12.09 0.90 10.30
C PHE A 19 -10.91 1.06 11.26
N VAL A 20 -9.70 0.94 10.73
CA VAL A 20 -8.46 1.00 11.50
C VAL A 20 -7.65 2.22 11.08
N LYS A 21 -7.23 3.03 12.07
CA LYS A 21 -6.32 4.15 11.86
C LYS A 21 -4.89 3.66 12.04
N ASN A 22 -4.12 3.65 10.97
CA ASN A 22 -2.73 3.22 10.99
C ASN A 22 -1.78 4.42 11.00
N TYR A 23 -1.09 4.60 12.13
CA TYR A 23 -0.11 5.67 12.36
C TYR A 23 1.31 5.29 11.96
N GLY A 24 1.52 4.05 11.50
CA GLY A 24 2.81 3.51 11.07
C GLY A 24 2.83 3.13 9.59
N ALA A 25 3.83 2.33 9.24
CA ALA A 25 3.94 1.61 7.98
C ALA A 25 3.40 0.17 8.15
N ALA A 26 3.74 -0.72 7.21
CA ALA A 26 3.44 -2.14 7.35
C ALA A 26 3.89 -2.68 8.73
N PHE A 27 3.06 -3.53 9.33
CA PHE A 27 3.27 -4.11 10.67
C PHE A 27 3.50 -3.07 11.79
N ASN A 28 2.94 -1.86 11.66
CA ASN A 28 3.11 -0.73 12.59
C ASN A 28 4.56 -0.24 12.77
N ILE A 29 5.45 -0.55 11.81
CA ILE A 29 6.83 -0.05 11.85
C ILE A 29 6.82 1.48 11.74
N PHE A 30 7.70 2.15 12.49
CA PHE A 30 7.78 3.62 12.58
C PHE A 30 6.47 4.31 13.02
N SER A 31 5.60 3.63 13.78
CA SER A 31 4.39 4.23 14.33
C SER A 31 4.71 5.55 15.08
N GLY A 32 3.93 6.59 14.80
CA GLY A 32 4.13 7.93 15.35
C GLY A 32 5.06 8.83 14.52
N ASN A 33 5.85 8.28 13.59
CA ASN A 33 6.73 9.06 12.72
C ASN A 33 6.02 9.49 11.43
N ARG A 34 4.85 10.12 11.56
CA ARG A 34 4.01 10.57 10.42
C ARG A 34 4.83 11.37 9.41
N ILE A 35 5.58 12.37 9.86
CA ILE A 35 6.33 13.28 8.98
C ILE A 35 7.34 12.50 8.15
N PHE A 36 8.08 11.59 8.78
CA PHE A 36 9.05 10.73 8.11
C PHE A 36 8.39 9.85 7.03
N LEU A 37 7.28 9.19 7.37
CA LEU A 37 6.55 8.33 6.43
C LEU A 37 5.93 9.13 5.26
N SER A 38 5.44 10.34 5.51
CA SER A 38 4.97 11.24 4.45
C SER A 38 6.10 11.68 3.53
N LEU A 39 7.27 12.04 4.07
CA LEU A 39 8.44 12.42 3.28
C LEU A 39 8.93 11.27 2.40
N ILE A 40 9.02 10.05 2.96
CA ILE A 40 9.34 8.85 2.18
C ILE A 40 8.36 8.68 1.02
N SER A 41 7.05 8.80 1.29
CA SER A 41 6.03 8.62 0.25
C SER A 41 6.19 9.65 -0.87
N ILE A 42 6.50 10.91 -0.55
CA ILE A 42 6.76 11.97 -1.54
C ILE A 42 8.02 11.66 -2.35
N ILE A 43 9.13 11.33 -1.68
CA ILE A 43 10.42 11.05 -2.34
C ILE A 43 10.29 9.85 -3.29
N PHE A 44 9.68 8.75 -2.84
CA PHE A 44 9.44 7.57 -3.68
C PHE A 44 8.51 7.89 -4.85
N SER A 45 7.48 8.71 -4.65
CA SER A 45 6.59 9.11 -5.73
C SER A 45 7.34 9.90 -6.80
N ILE A 46 8.16 10.88 -6.40
CA ILE A 46 8.99 11.67 -7.33
C ILE A 46 9.97 10.76 -8.08
N LEU A 47 10.64 9.84 -7.37
CA LEU A 47 11.56 8.89 -7.98
C LEU A 47 10.87 8.01 -9.03
N LEU A 48 9.69 7.45 -8.72
CA LEU A 48 8.97 6.60 -9.66
C LEU A 48 8.47 7.39 -10.86
N ILE A 49 7.94 8.60 -10.66
CA ILE A 49 7.58 9.52 -11.74
C ILE A 49 8.80 9.77 -12.64
N TYR A 50 9.93 10.12 -12.05
CA TYR A 50 11.18 10.33 -12.78
C TYR A 50 11.62 9.10 -13.58
N LEU A 51 11.54 7.90 -13.00
CA LEU A 51 11.88 6.65 -13.69
C LEU A 51 10.94 6.35 -14.86
N ILE A 52 9.65 6.63 -14.69
CA ILE A 52 8.64 6.49 -15.75
C ILE A 52 8.94 7.44 -16.92
N TYR A 53 9.26 8.70 -16.63
CA TYR A 53 9.52 9.70 -17.68
C TYR A 53 10.91 9.59 -18.33
N ARG A 54 11.94 9.18 -17.59
CA ARG A 54 13.34 9.17 -18.10
C ARG A 54 13.62 7.98 -19.01
N LYS A 55 13.00 6.82 -18.77
CA LYS A 55 13.28 5.63 -19.56
C LYS A 55 12.45 5.65 -20.85
N ASN A 56 13.08 6.12 -21.93
CA ASN A 56 12.50 6.13 -23.30
C ASN A 56 11.94 4.78 -23.76
N THR A 57 12.35 3.65 -23.15
CA THR A 57 11.92 2.29 -23.49
C THR A 57 11.66 1.44 -22.25
N LEU A 58 10.73 1.87 -21.38
CA LEU A 58 10.18 0.94 -20.40
C LEU A 58 9.43 -0.19 -21.11
N ASN A 59 9.73 -1.42 -20.74
CA ASN A 59 8.86 -2.52 -21.12
C ASN A 59 7.52 -2.37 -20.38
N GLN A 60 6.46 -2.97 -20.94
CA GLN A 60 5.10 -2.84 -20.38
C GLN A 60 5.04 -3.31 -18.92
N LEU A 61 5.80 -4.34 -18.56
CA LEU A 61 5.85 -4.87 -17.19
C LEU A 61 6.44 -3.87 -16.19
N ASP A 62 7.52 -3.17 -16.54
CA ASP A 62 8.09 -2.11 -15.71
C ASP A 62 7.12 -0.94 -15.58
N LEU A 63 6.44 -0.55 -16.66
CA LEU A 63 5.45 0.52 -16.60
C LEU A 63 4.30 0.16 -15.65
N PHE A 64 3.70 -1.03 -15.79
CA PHE A 64 2.67 -1.50 -14.86
C PHE A 64 3.20 -1.52 -13.43
N ALA A 65 4.37 -2.12 -13.21
CA ALA A 65 4.98 -2.20 -11.89
C ALA A 65 5.13 -0.83 -11.23
N TYR A 66 5.74 0.13 -11.94
CA TYR A 66 5.95 1.47 -11.42
C TYR A 66 4.64 2.22 -11.19
N SER A 67 3.66 2.10 -12.10
CA SER A 67 2.35 2.72 -11.94
C SER A 67 1.58 2.18 -10.73
N PHE A 68 1.61 0.87 -10.49
CA PHE A 68 0.97 0.24 -9.33
C PHE A 68 1.62 0.67 -8.00
N ILE A 69 2.96 0.68 -7.93
CA ILE A 69 3.68 1.14 -6.74
C ILE A 69 3.42 2.64 -6.51
N LEU A 70 3.48 3.45 -7.56
CA LEU A 70 3.26 4.89 -7.50
C LEU A 70 1.84 5.21 -7.01
N GLY A 71 0.82 4.58 -7.58
CA GLY A 71 -0.58 4.79 -7.19
C GLY A 71 -0.82 4.49 -5.72
N GLY A 72 -0.33 3.36 -5.23
CA GLY A 72 -0.49 3.02 -3.81
C GLY A 72 0.36 3.91 -2.88
N THR A 73 1.58 4.26 -3.28
CA THR A 73 2.45 5.17 -2.51
C THR A 73 1.83 6.56 -2.39
N ILE A 74 1.28 7.09 -3.49
CA ILE A 74 0.56 8.37 -3.49
C ILE A 74 -0.70 8.26 -2.62
N GLY A 75 -1.52 7.22 -2.78
CA GLY A 75 -2.75 7.05 -2.01
C GLY A 75 -2.52 7.07 -0.50
N ASN A 76 -1.61 6.22 -0.02
CA ASN A 76 -1.23 6.20 1.40
C ASN A 76 -0.50 7.48 1.84
N GLY A 77 0.28 8.11 0.94
CA GLY A 77 0.94 9.39 1.19
C GLY A 77 -0.06 10.53 1.42
N ILE A 78 -1.09 10.65 0.56
CA ILE A 78 -2.17 11.63 0.68
C ILE A 78 -2.90 11.48 2.02
N ASP A 79 -3.23 10.24 2.41
CA ASP A 79 -3.86 9.96 3.69
C ASP A 79 -3.01 10.45 4.87
N ARG A 80 -1.70 10.17 4.87
CA ARG A 80 -0.80 10.66 5.91
C ARG A 80 -0.66 12.18 5.91
N ILE A 81 -0.65 12.83 4.74
CA ILE A 81 -0.52 14.29 4.65
C ILE A 81 -1.81 14.97 5.14
N LEU A 82 -2.99 14.49 4.74
CA LEU A 82 -4.26 15.15 5.06
C LEU A 82 -4.82 14.75 6.43
N LYS A 83 -4.79 13.46 6.77
CA LYS A 83 -5.45 12.90 7.97
C LYS A 83 -4.47 12.63 9.11
N GLY A 84 -3.21 12.37 8.77
CA GLY A 84 -2.16 12.00 9.72
C GLY A 84 -2.07 10.53 10.08
N PHE A 85 -2.86 9.70 9.43
CA PHE A 85 -2.84 8.25 9.49
C PHE A 85 -3.41 7.71 8.17
N VAL A 86 -3.14 6.45 7.89
CA VAL A 86 -3.75 5.70 6.79
C VAL A 86 -5.02 5.01 7.29
N ILE A 87 -6.07 4.98 6.48
CA ILE A 87 -7.28 4.21 6.78
C ILE A 87 -7.09 2.80 6.22
N ASP A 88 -6.97 1.83 7.11
CA ASP A 88 -6.93 0.40 6.78
C ASP A 88 -8.31 -0.21 7.05
N PHE A 89 -8.78 -1.05 6.12
CA PHE A 89 -10.15 -1.55 6.18
C PHE A 89 -10.38 -2.99 5.79
N ILE A 90 -9.42 -3.68 5.17
CA ILE A 90 -9.54 -5.08 4.80
C ILE A 90 -8.94 -5.94 5.90
N ASN A 91 -9.77 -6.68 6.62
CA ASN A 91 -9.34 -7.61 7.67
C ASN A 91 -9.67 -9.05 7.29
N LEU A 92 -8.65 -9.92 7.21
CA LEU A 92 -8.83 -11.31 6.82
C LEU A 92 -9.32 -12.16 8.00
N ASN A 93 -10.37 -12.95 7.77
CA ASN A 93 -10.94 -13.84 8.80
C ASN A 93 -10.16 -15.16 8.93
N ILE A 94 -9.47 -15.57 7.86
CA ILE A 94 -8.83 -16.88 7.73
C ILE A 94 -7.38 -16.91 8.22
N ILE A 95 -6.71 -15.76 8.33
CA ILE A 95 -5.30 -15.64 8.67
C ILE A 95 -5.12 -14.42 9.57
N ASN A 96 -4.27 -14.53 10.60
CA ASN A 96 -3.88 -13.39 11.43
C ASN A 96 -2.90 -12.48 10.67
N PHE A 97 -3.43 -11.68 9.76
CA PHE A 97 -2.69 -10.71 8.96
C PHE A 97 -3.09 -9.29 9.38
N PRO A 98 -2.17 -8.30 9.36
CA PRO A 98 -2.51 -6.92 9.63
C PRO A 98 -3.63 -6.41 8.72
N VAL A 99 -4.51 -5.55 9.23
CA VAL A 99 -5.52 -4.89 8.39
C VAL A 99 -4.80 -4.00 7.36
N PHE A 100 -5.27 -4.02 6.11
CA PHE A 100 -4.65 -3.30 5.00
C PHE A 100 -5.69 -2.60 4.13
N ASN A 101 -5.25 -1.89 3.09
CA ASN A 101 -6.13 -1.21 2.15
C ASN A 101 -5.77 -1.46 0.68
N ILE A 102 -6.50 -0.82 -0.24
CA ILE A 102 -6.28 -0.95 -1.69
C ILE A 102 -4.92 -0.40 -2.13
N ALA A 103 -4.40 0.63 -1.47
CA ALA A 103 -3.06 1.15 -1.76
C ALA A 103 -1.97 0.13 -1.41
N ASP A 104 -2.11 -0.62 -0.31
CA ASP A 104 -1.19 -1.71 0.04
C ASP A 104 -1.25 -2.85 -0.97
N ILE A 105 -2.46 -3.22 -1.44
CA ILE A 105 -2.62 -4.20 -2.53
C ILE A 105 -1.90 -3.72 -3.78
N SER A 106 -2.11 -2.46 -4.18
CA SER A 106 -1.51 -1.85 -5.36
C SER A 106 0.02 -1.91 -5.30
N ILE A 107 0.61 -1.55 -4.15
CA ILE A 107 2.07 -1.63 -3.94
C ILE A 107 2.56 -3.08 -4.10
N ASN A 108 1.89 -4.05 -3.48
CA ASN A 108 2.28 -5.46 -3.56
C ASN A 108 2.16 -6.02 -4.99
N VAL A 109 1.09 -5.70 -5.72
CA VAL A 109 0.93 -6.08 -7.13
C VAL A 109 2.07 -5.52 -7.99
N GLY A 110 2.44 -4.25 -7.77
CA GLY A 110 3.57 -3.66 -8.49
C GLY A 110 4.91 -4.34 -8.19
N PHE A 111 5.17 -4.70 -6.93
CA PHE A 111 6.34 -5.50 -6.56
C PHE A 111 6.33 -6.90 -7.21
N ILE A 112 5.17 -7.56 -7.29
CA ILE A 112 5.04 -8.85 -7.98
C ILE A 112 5.45 -8.71 -9.45
N PHE A 113 5.03 -7.65 -10.14
CA PHE A 113 5.46 -7.39 -11.52
C PHE A 113 6.97 -7.17 -11.65
N LEU A 114 7.60 -6.41 -10.72
CA LEU A 114 9.05 -6.23 -10.71
C LEU A 114 9.79 -7.56 -10.53
N ILE A 115 9.36 -8.37 -9.56
CA ILE A 115 9.96 -9.67 -9.26
C ILE A 115 9.83 -10.58 -10.47
N TYR A 116 8.62 -10.70 -11.03
CA TYR A 116 8.37 -11.51 -12.22
C TYR A 116 9.26 -11.11 -13.39
N ARG A 117 9.41 -9.80 -13.65
CA ARG A 117 10.29 -9.30 -14.70
C ARG A 117 11.76 -9.67 -14.46
N ILE A 118 12.25 -9.57 -13.23
CA ILE A 118 13.64 -9.94 -12.89
C ILE A 118 13.90 -11.42 -13.19
N PHE A 119 12.94 -12.30 -12.89
CA PHE A 119 13.06 -13.71 -13.22
C PHE A 119 13.00 -13.99 -14.72
N ARG A 120 12.15 -13.27 -15.48
CA ARG A 120 12.07 -13.41 -16.93
C ARG A 120 13.32 -12.93 -17.66
N ASN A 121 13.94 -11.84 -17.22
CA ASN A 121 15.14 -11.27 -17.83
C ASN A 121 16.44 -12.04 -17.50
N LYS A 122 16.39 -13.02 -16.57
CA LYS A 122 17.52 -13.89 -16.26
C LYS A 122 17.62 -15.12 -17.17
N GLN A 123 16.65 -15.32 -18.07
CA GLN A 123 16.67 -16.32 -19.14
C GLN A 123 17.03 -15.63 -20.45
#